data_AF-A0ABC8LZT9-F1
#
_entry.id   AF-A0ABC8LZT9-F1
#
_cell.length_a   1.000
_cell.length_b   1.000
_cell.length_c   1.000
_cell.angle_alpha   90.00
_cell.angle_beta   90.00
_cell.angle_gamma   90.00
#
_symmetry.space_group_name_H-M   'P 1'
#
loop_
_entity.id
_entity.type
_entity.pdbx_description
1 polymer ?
#
loop_
_entity_poly.entity_id
_entity_poly.type
_entity_poly.pdbx_seq_one_letter_code
_entity_poly.pdbx_strand_id
1 'polypeptide(L)'
;MNEYEGETLKEAYKRGRFETMQRYRAMLLMYRDQNKAGEARHQEELNKVRIAAKLEFLEECEGLFSMYHEKKKIEFELVLAESKLEDVKVPIIDWFKLGEVMMYD
;
A
#
# COMPACT_ATOMS: atom_id res chain seq x y z
N MET A 1 -50.19 -7.55 -27.53
CA MET A 1 -49.79 -6.20 -27.06
C MET A 1 -48.51 -6.41 -26.27
N ASN A 2 -47.39 -5.85 -26.73
CA ASN A 2 -46.13 -5.91 -25.98
C ASN A 2 -46.18 -4.79 -24.93
N GLU A 3 -46.38 -5.15 -23.68
CA GLU A 3 -46.17 -4.24 -22.55
C GLU A 3 -44.67 -3.97 -22.43
N TYR A 4 -44.24 -2.82 -22.97
CA TYR A 4 -43.00 -2.20 -22.53
C TYR A 4 -43.26 -1.59 -21.15
N GLU A 5 -43.08 -2.37 -20.09
CA GLU A 5 -42.92 -1.82 -18.75
C GLU A 5 -41.58 -1.07 -18.69
N GLY A 6 -41.62 0.19 -19.11
CA GLY A 6 -40.52 1.12 -18.91
C GLY A 6 -40.38 1.44 -17.42
N GLU A 7 -39.15 1.42 -16.92
CA GLU A 7 -38.83 1.84 -15.56
C GLU A 7 -39.36 3.25 -15.28
N THR A 8 -40.04 3.43 -14.15
CA THR A 8 -40.55 4.75 -13.78
C THR A 8 -39.38 5.69 -13.45
N LEU A 9 -39.56 7.01 -13.66
CA LEU A 9 -38.54 8.01 -13.30
C LEU A 9 -38.09 7.89 -11.83
N LYS A 10 -38.99 7.48 -10.94
CA LYS A 10 -38.71 7.27 -9.51
C LYS A 10 -37.80 6.06 -9.26
N GLU A 11 -37.98 4.98 -10.00
CA GLU A 11 -37.14 3.78 -9.93
C GLU A 11 -35.76 4.06 -10.51
N ALA A 12 -35.71 4.70 -11.68
CA ALA A 12 -34.45 5.09 -12.33
C ALA A 12 -33.61 6.00 -11.42
N TYR A 13 -34.25 6.98 -10.75
CA TYR A 13 -33.57 7.84 -9.78
C TYR A 13 -33.04 7.06 -8.57
N LYS A 14 -33.85 6.17 -7.98
CA LYS A 14 -33.41 5.34 -6.84
C LYS A 14 -32.24 4.44 -7.22
N ARG A 15 -32.29 3.84 -8.41
CA ARG A 15 -31.21 3.01 -8.94
C ARG A 15 -29.93 3.81 -9.13
N GLY A 16 -29.99 4.95 -9.82
CA GLY A 16 -28.82 5.81 -10.02
C GLY A 16 -28.19 6.28 -8.70
N ARG A 17 -29.00 6.61 -7.70
CA ARG A 17 -28.52 6.95 -6.35
C ARG A 17 -27.80 5.78 -5.68
N PHE A 18 -28.36 4.56 -5.78
CA PHE A 18 -27.76 3.37 -5.20
C PHE A 18 -26.44 3.00 -5.90
N GLU A 19 -26.42 3.00 -7.22
CA GLU A 19 -25.22 2.72 -8.03
C GLU A 19 -24.10 3.71 -7.72
N THR A 20 -24.42 5.01 -7.66
CA THR A 20 -23.47 6.06 -7.28
C THR A 20 -22.89 5.81 -5.89
N MET A 21 -23.74 5.48 -4.92
CA MET A 21 -23.29 5.16 -3.56
C MET A 21 -22.37 3.93 -3.53
N GLN A 22 -22.70 2.87 -4.27
CA GLN A 22 -21.86 1.67 -4.33
C GLN A 22 -20.51 1.96 -4.98
N ARG A 23 -20.49 2.76 -6.05
CA ARG A 23 -19.25 3.21 -6.70
C ARG A 23 -18.34 3.95 -5.72
N TYR A 24 -18.84 4.96 -5.02
CA TYR A 24 -18.04 5.68 -4.02
C TYR A 24 -17.57 4.80 -2.86
N ARG A 25 -18.41 3.87 -2.39
CA ARG A 25 -18.00 2.88 -1.38
C ARG A 25 -16.83 2.03 -1.86
N ALA A 26 -16.88 1.52 -3.09
CA ALA A 26 -15.79 0.74 -3.67
C ALA A 26 -14.49 1.56 -3.74
N MET A 27 -14.56 2.82 -4.20
CA MET A 27 -13.39 3.69 -4.29
C MET A 27 -12.77 3.99 -2.92
N LEU A 28 -13.59 4.25 -1.89
CA LEU A 28 -13.11 4.45 -0.53
C LEU A 28 -12.43 3.20 0.04
N LEU A 29 -12.94 2.01 -0.28
CA LEU A 29 -12.30 0.75 0.11
C LEU A 29 -10.94 0.58 -0.57
N MET A 30 -10.86 0.81 -1.89
CA MET A 30 -9.61 0.76 -2.64
C MET A 30 -8.58 1.72 -2.06
N TYR A 31 -8.96 2.98 -1.82
CA TYR A 31 -8.07 4.00 -1.25
C TYR A 31 -7.56 3.61 0.14
N ARG A 32 -8.46 3.12 1.00
CA ARG A 32 -8.07 2.63 2.33
C ARG A 32 -7.09 1.47 2.25
N ASP A 33 -7.31 0.53 1.34
CA ASP A 33 -6.46 -0.64 1.20
C ASP A 33 -5.08 -0.28 0.61
N GLN A 34 -5.03 0.68 -0.32
CA GLN A 34 -3.78 1.30 -0.79
C GLN A 34 -3.01 1.95 0.36
N ASN A 35 -3.67 2.78 1.17
CA ASN A 35 -3.01 3.45 2.30
C ASN A 35 -2.44 2.46 3.32
N LYS A 36 -3.20 1.42 3.69
CA LYS A 36 -2.72 0.36 4.58
C LYS A 36 -1.51 -0.38 4.03
N ALA A 37 -1.51 -0.67 2.72
CA ALA A 37 -0.35 -1.30 2.08
C ALA A 37 0.86 -0.35 2.06
N GLY A 38 0.63 0.95 1.83
CA GLY A 38 1.64 1.99 1.91
C GLY A 38 2.26 2.10 3.30
N GLU A 39 1.44 2.11 4.36
CA GLU A 39 1.88 2.08 5.75
C GLU A 39 2.72 0.83 6.06
N ALA A 40 2.27 -0.35 5.61
CA ALA A 40 3.02 -1.59 5.78
C ALA A 40 4.39 -1.54 5.08
N ARG A 41 4.43 -1.02 3.85
CA ARG A 41 5.70 -0.85 3.11
C ARG A 41 6.62 0.13 3.84
N HIS A 42 6.09 1.25 4.31
CA HIS A 42 6.86 2.24 5.05
C HIS A 42 7.45 1.65 6.33
N GLN A 43 6.70 0.81 7.05
CA GLN A 43 7.19 0.15 8.25
C GLN A 43 8.37 -0.80 7.96
N GLU A 44 8.33 -1.52 6.85
CA GLU A 44 9.46 -2.37 6.44
C GLU A 44 10.68 -1.54 5.97
N GLU A 45 10.45 -0.40 5.32
CA GLU A 45 11.53 0.55 4.97
C GLU A 45 12.23 1.07 6.24
N LEU A 46 11.46 1.47 7.26
CA LEU A 46 12.01 1.90 8.55
C LEU A 46 12.79 0.76 9.23
N ASN A 47 12.33 -0.48 9.14
CA ASN A 47 13.05 -1.64 9.66
C ASN A 47 14.40 -1.82 8.96
N LYS A 48 14.42 -1.75 7.62
CA LYS A 48 15.64 -1.81 6.81
C LYS A 48 16.62 -0.72 7.20
N VAL A 49 16.18 0.54 7.23
CA VAL A 49 17.01 1.69 7.61
C VAL A 49 17.61 1.50 9.01
N ARG A 50 16.81 1.04 9.98
CA ARG A 50 17.29 0.78 11.34
C ARG A 50 18.36 -0.32 11.37
N ILE A 51 18.23 -1.39 10.59
CA ILE A 51 19.22 -2.47 10.51
C ILE A 51 20.50 -1.97 9.83
N ALA A 52 20.37 -1.20 8.74
CA ALA A 52 21.51 -0.59 8.06
C ALA A 52 22.29 0.35 8.99
N ALA A 53 21.61 1.20 9.77
CA ALA A 53 22.26 2.08 10.74
C ALA A 53 23.01 1.31 11.84
N LYS A 54 22.49 0.14 12.27
CA LYS A 54 23.22 -0.73 13.21
C LYS A 54 24.49 -1.29 12.58
N LEU A 55 24.43 -1.67 11.30
CA LEU A 55 25.58 -2.20 10.59
C LEU A 55 26.66 -1.12 10.46
N GLU A 56 26.29 0.09 10.05
CA GLU A 56 27.19 1.25 9.96
C GLU A 56 27.88 1.54 11.30
N PHE A 57 27.12 1.54 12.40
CA PHE A 57 27.68 1.70 13.74
C PHE A 57 28.68 0.59 14.12
N LEU A 58 28.42 -0.65 13.74
CA LEU A 58 29.37 -1.75 13.98
C LEU A 58 30.66 -1.59 13.18
N GLU A 59 30.58 -1.08 11.94
CA GLU A 59 31.75 -0.80 11.11
C GLU A 59 32.62 0.29 11.71
N GLU A 60 32.01 1.33 12.31
CA GLU A 60 32.73 2.36 13.07
C GLU A 60 33.42 1.78 14.32
N CYS A 61 32.81 0.76 14.94
CA CYS A 61 33.34 0.11 16.14
C CYS A 61 34.37 -1.00 15.85
N GLU A 62 34.52 -1.46 14.61
CA GLU A 62 35.33 -2.63 14.24
C GLU A 62 36.83 -2.45 14.56
N GLY A 63 37.29 -1.21 14.72
CA GLY A 63 38.63 -0.86 15.21
C GLY A 63 38.85 -1.00 16.72
N LEU A 64 37.78 -1.16 17.52
CA LEU A 64 37.83 -1.25 18.99
C LEU A 64 37.70 -2.68 19.51
N PHE A 65 36.87 -3.52 18.86
CA PHE A 65 36.65 -4.92 19.22
C PHE A 65 36.33 -5.77 17.98
N SER A 66 36.73 -7.05 17.98
CA SER A 66 36.34 -8.00 16.92
C SER A 66 34.84 -8.33 17.01
N MET A 67 34.02 -7.69 16.17
CA MET A 67 32.57 -7.87 16.12
C MET A 67 32.07 -8.70 14.93
N TYR A 68 32.97 -9.45 14.27
CA TYR A 68 32.70 -10.19 13.02
C TYR A 68 31.40 -11.00 13.02
N HIS A 69 31.12 -11.78 14.08
CA HIS A 69 29.90 -12.59 14.15
C HIS A 69 28.62 -11.77 14.24
N GLU A 70 28.63 -10.66 14.98
CA GLU A 70 27.46 -9.78 15.07
C GLU A 70 27.25 -9.03 13.76
N LYS A 71 28.34 -8.58 13.12
CA LYS A 71 28.29 -7.95 11.78
C LYS A 71 27.63 -8.87 10.76
N LYS A 72 28.13 -10.10 10.62
CA LYS A 72 27.57 -11.14 9.73
C LYS A 72 26.09 -11.41 9.97
N LYS A 73 25.66 -11.39 11.23
CA LYS A 73 24.26 -11.59 11.61
C LYS A 73 23.40 -10.41 11.15
N ILE A 74 23.85 -9.17 11.39
CA ILE A 74 23.13 -7.97 10.97
C ILE A 74 23.08 -7.85 9.44
N GLU A 75 24.13 -8.22 8.72
CA GLU A 75 24.13 -8.31 7.25
C GLU A 75 23.03 -9.26 6.75
N PHE A 76 22.88 -10.43 7.37
CA PHE A 76 21.82 -11.37 7.03
C PHE A 76 20.42 -10.81 7.36
N GLU A 77 20.26 -10.17 8.52
CA GLU A 77 19.01 -9.48 8.87
C GLU A 77 18.65 -8.39 7.86
N LEU A 78 19.64 -7.67 7.31
CA LEU A 78 19.44 -6.65 6.30
C LEU A 78 18.90 -7.25 5.00
N VAL A 79 19.51 -8.33 4.51
CA VAL A 79 19.04 -9.05 3.31
C VAL A 79 17.60 -9.54 3.49
N LEU A 80 17.28 -10.08 4.67
CA LEU A 80 15.90 -10.50 4.96
C LEU A 80 14.91 -9.32 5.00
N ALA A 81 15.32 -8.17 5.55
CA ALA A 81 14.49 -6.97 5.55
C ALA A 81 14.25 -6.42 4.14
N GLU A 82 15.28 -6.45 3.27
CA GLU A 82 15.16 -6.06 1.87
C GLU A 82 14.20 -6.97 1.10
N SER A 83 14.32 -8.30 1.29
CA SER A 83 13.39 -9.26 0.70
C SER A 83 11.94 -9.02 1.16
N LYS A 84 11.72 -8.79 2.46
CA LYS A 84 10.38 -8.49 3.00
C LYS A 84 9.80 -7.22 2.40
N LEU A 85 10.61 -6.17 2.28
CA LEU A 85 10.20 -4.90 1.68
C LEU A 85 9.81 -5.07 0.21
N GLU A 86 10.56 -5.87 -0.54
CA GLU A 86 10.27 -6.20 -1.94
C GLU A 86 8.94 -6.96 -2.09
N ASP A 87 8.63 -7.84 -1.13
CA ASP A 87 7.37 -8.59 -1.10
C ASP A 87 6.14 -7.71 -0.79
N VAL A 88 6.31 -6.52 -0.19
CA VAL A 88 5.18 -5.62 0.09
C VAL A 88 4.68 -4.93 -1.18
N LYS A 89 3.55 -5.44 -1.69
CA LYS A 89 2.82 -4.84 -2.83
C LYS A 89 1.89 -3.73 -2.37
N VAL A 90 2.11 -2.53 -2.90
CA VAL A 90 1.19 -1.40 -2.74
C VAL A 90 0.36 -1.28 -4.01
N PRO A 91 -0.97 -1.48 -3.94
CA PRO A 91 -1.82 -1.34 -5.12
C PRO A 91 -1.83 0.13 -5.56
N ILE A 92 -1.70 0.37 -6.87
CA ILE A 92 -1.81 1.70 -7.46
C ILE A 92 -3.20 1.83 -8.05
N ILE A 93 -3.95 2.84 -7.59
CA ILE A 93 -5.28 3.13 -8.09
C ILE A 93 -5.16 4.04 -9.32
N ASP A 94 -5.74 3.61 -10.43
CA ASP A 94 -5.82 4.39 -11.66
C ASP A 94 -7.05 5.31 -11.61
N TRP A 95 -6.89 6.45 -10.95
CA TRP A 95 -7.96 7.45 -10.79
C TRP A 95 -8.48 8.00 -12.12
N PHE A 96 -7.62 8.05 -13.15
CA PHE A 96 -8.02 8.46 -14.50
C PHE A 96 -9.01 7.48 -15.12
N LYS A 97 -8.75 6.16 -15.05
CA LYS A 97 -9.71 5.13 -15.51
C LYS A 97 -11.02 5.15 -14.73
N LEU A 98 -10.99 5.55 -13.47
CA LEU A 98 -12.19 5.72 -12.65
C LEU A 98 -12.95 7.01 -12.96
N GLY A 99 -12.38 7.93 -13.74
CA GLY A 99 -12.98 9.24 -14.03
C GLY A 99 -12.93 10.20 -12.84
N GLU A 100 -12.11 9.92 -11.82
CA GLU A 100 -11.94 10.73 -10.62
C GLU A 100 -10.59 11.46 -10.65
N VAL A 101 -10.32 12.21 -11.71
CA VAL A 101 -9.01 12.84 -11.96
C VAL A 101 -8.55 13.75 -10.82
N MET A 102 -9.50 14.34 -10.08
CA MET A 102 -9.23 15.20 -8.92
C MET A 102 -8.66 14.46 -7.70
N MET A 103 -8.68 13.12 -7.71
CA MET A 103 -8.12 12.27 -6.66
C MET A 103 -6.66 11.87 -6.93
N TYR A 104 -6.10 12.35 -8.04
CA TYR A 104 -4.69 12.21 -8.35
C TYR A 104 -3.93 13.33 -7.62
N ASP A 105 -3.12 12.95 -6.63
CA ASP A 105 -2.15 13.85 -5.96
C ASP A 105 -0.96 14.17 -6.88
#